data_AF-A0A0Q2QRY7-F1
#
_entry.id   AF-A0A0Q2QRY7-F1
#
_cell.length_a   1.000
_cell.length_b   1.000
_cell.length_c   1.000
_cell.angle_alpha   90.00
_cell.angle_beta   90.00
_cell.angle_gamma   90.00
#
_symmetry.space_group_name_H-M   'P 1'
#
loop_
_entity.id
_entity.type
_entity.pdbx_description
1 polymer ?
#
loop_
_entity_poly.entity_id
_entity_poly.type
_entity_poly.pdbx_seq_one_letter_code
_entity_poly.pdbx_strand_id
1 'polypeptide(L)'
;MDKILGKYGAVHYEDIIDEYEVPVRGFLFKDGRLEGVYVKGGILPVTEELPRDVHEDILRGRSGKKLIVREVRYAGADVLEVYIQDGYRTWPVYVSQLPDES
;
A
#
# COMPACT_ATOMS: atom_id res chain seq x y z
N MET A 1 2.95 -6.17 19.91
CA MET A 1 1.75 -5.34 19.68
C MET A 1 2.24 -4.12 18.92
N ASP A 2 2.26 -4.21 17.60
CA ASP A 2 2.74 -3.12 16.74
C ASP A 2 1.54 -2.37 16.18
N LYS A 3 1.46 -1.08 16.53
CA LYS A 3 0.53 -0.12 15.92
C LYS A 3 1.07 0.22 14.54
N ILE A 4 0.37 -0.18 13.50
CA ILE A 4 0.66 0.28 12.13
C ILE A 4 -0.09 1.59 11.94
N LEU A 5 0.65 2.68 11.73
CA LEU A 5 0.09 4.01 11.48
C LEU A 5 -0.22 4.14 9.98
N GLY A 6 -1.47 3.90 9.61
CA GLY A 6 -2.05 4.40 8.37
C GLY A 6 -2.45 5.86 8.53
N LYS A 7 -2.73 6.54 7.41
CA LYS A 7 -3.20 7.93 7.37
C LYS A 7 -4.50 8.16 8.18
N TYR A 8 -5.22 7.07 8.48
CA TYR A 8 -6.50 7.03 9.20
C TYR A 8 -6.37 6.73 10.71
N GLY A 9 -5.16 6.67 11.27
CA GLY A 9 -4.92 6.50 12.70
C GLY A 9 -4.35 5.14 13.08
N ALA A 10 -4.40 4.81 14.37
CA ALA A 10 -3.95 3.52 14.87
C ALA A 10 -4.99 2.45 14.54
N VAL A 11 -4.64 1.51 13.66
CA VAL A 11 -5.50 0.38 13.29
C VAL A 11 -5.42 -0.68 14.38
N HIS A 12 -6.57 -1.11 14.93
CA HIS A 12 -6.61 -2.30 15.76
C HIS A 12 -6.71 -3.53 14.84
N TYR A 13 -6.02 -4.62 15.19
CA TYR A 13 -5.99 -5.83 14.36
C TYR A 13 -7.39 -6.43 14.15
N GLU A 14 -8.31 -6.14 15.06
CA GLU A 14 -9.71 -6.57 15.05
C GLU A 14 -10.54 -5.89 13.95
N ASP A 15 -10.05 -4.78 13.40
CA ASP A 15 -10.72 -4.02 12.34
C ASP A 15 -10.32 -4.48 10.93
N ILE A 16 -9.35 -5.41 10.83
CA ILE A 16 -8.87 -5.96 9.55
C ILE A 16 -9.85 -7.04 9.09
N ILE A 17 -10.54 -6.77 7.98
CA ILE A 17 -11.47 -7.71 7.34
C ILE A 17 -10.67 -8.76 6.58
N ASP A 18 -9.72 -8.32 5.77
CA ASP A 18 -8.86 -9.19 4.96
C ASP A 18 -7.47 -8.56 4.76
N GLU A 19 -6.46 -9.41 4.63
CA GLU A 19 -5.08 -9.01 4.33
C GLU A 19 -4.42 -10.04 3.43
N TYR A 20 -3.90 -9.60 2.28
CA TYR A 20 -3.23 -10.48 1.33
C TYR A 20 -2.08 -9.80 0.61
N GLU A 21 -1.12 -10.62 0.17
CA GLU A 21 0.03 -10.17 -0.59
C GLU A 21 -0.24 -10.18 -2.10
N VAL A 22 0.13 -9.10 -2.77
CA VAL A 22 0.08 -8.97 -4.23
C VAL A 22 1.52 -8.88 -4.78
N PRO A 23 1.92 -9.81 -5.66
CA PRO A 23 3.24 -9.75 -6.30
C PRO A 23 3.40 -8.52 -7.20
N VAL A 24 4.49 -7.78 -6.99
CA VAL A 24 4.87 -6.64 -7.82
C VAL A 24 5.53 -7.13 -9.10
N ARG A 25 5.05 -6.63 -10.24
CA ARG A 25 5.59 -6.92 -11.58
C ARG A 25 6.48 -5.80 -12.11
N GLY A 26 6.38 -4.60 -11.55
CA GLY A 26 7.15 -3.44 -11.96
C GLY A 26 6.60 -2.16 -11.34
N PHE A 27 7.22 -1.04 -11.69
CA PHE A 27 6.90 0.27 -11.14
C PHE A 27 6.76 1.28 -12.28
N LEU A 28 5.77 2.17 -12.16
CA LEU A 28 5.57 3.29 -13.07
C LEU A 28 6.13 4.55 -12.44
N PHE A 29 7.08 5.17 -13.13
CA PHE A 29 7.65 6.44 -12.73
C PHE A 29 7.26 7.54 -13.73
N LYS A 30 6.92 8.72 -13.19
CA LYS A 30 6.70 9.94 -13.97
C LYS A 30 7.40 11.09 -13.27
N ASP A 31 8.19 11.86 -14.01
CA ASP A 31 8.93 13.02 -13.46
C ASP A 31 9.76 12.70 -12.19
N GLY A 32 10.31 11.47 -12.13
CA GLY A 32 11.09 10.98 -10.99
C GLY A 32 10.26 10.56 -9.76
N ARG A 33 8.93 10.58 -9.85
CA ARG A 33 8.01 10.14 -8.80
C ARG A 33 7.40 8.79 -9.14
N LEU A 34 7.18 7.97 -8.12
CA LEU A 34 6.45 6.71 -8.24
C LEU A 34 4.96 7.05 -8.35
N GLU A 35 4.37 6.78 -9.51
CA GLU A 35 2.95 7.07 -9.78
C GLU A 35 2.10 5.80 -9.79
N GLY A 36 2.73 4.63 -9.91
CA GLY A 36 1.99 3.38 -9.98
C GLY A 36 2.83 2.14 -9.76
N VAL A 37 2.16 1.06 -9.37
CA VAL A 37 2.75 -0.26 -9.20
C VAL A 37 2.03 -1.24 -10.12
N TYR A 38 2.79 -1.93 -10.96
CA TYR A 38 2.24 -2.96 -11.85
C TYR A 38 1.99 -4.24 -11.06
N VAL A 39 0.77 -4.74 -11.11
CA VAL A 39 0.34 -6.00 -10.48
C VAL A 39 -0.35 -6.90 -11.50
N LYS A 40 -0.64 -8.15 -11.12
CA LYS A 40 -1.49 -9.01 -11.95
C LYS A 40 -2.91 -8.41 -11.98
N GLY A 41 -3.33 -7.89 -13.13
CA GLY A 41 -4.68 -7.32 -13.31
C GLY A 41 -4.70 -5.83 -13.61
N GLY A 42 -3.55 -5.12 -13.52
CA GLY A 42 -3.49 -3.70 -13.90
C GLY A 42 -2.37 -2.93 -13.22
N ILE A 43 -2.59 -1.62 -13.11
CA ILE A 43 -1.71 -0.67 -12.43
C ILE A 43 -2.45 -0.16 -11.21
N LEU A 44 -1.87 -0.34 -10.03
CA LEU A 44 -2.33 0.33 -8.83
C LEU A 44 -1.74 1.75 -8.81
N PRO A 45 -2.55 2.82 -8.76
CA PRO A 45 -2.03 4.17 -8.62
C PRO A 45 -1.38 4.36 -7.24
N VAL A 46 -0.29 5.11 -7.19
CA VAL A 46 0.35 5.55 -5.94
C VAL A 46 -0.10 6.97 -5.65
N THR A 47 -0.79 7.17 -4.55
CA THR A 47 -1.33 8.47 -4.11
C THR A 47 -0.61 9.04 -2.90
N GLU A 48 0.16 8.21 -2.20
CA GLU A 48 0.94 8.60 -1.04
C GLU A 48 2.42 8.80 -1.39
N GLU A 49 3.04 9.82 -0.79
CA GLU A 49 4.45 10.10 -1.00
C GLU A 49 5.30 9.16 -0.14
N LEU A 50 6.18 8.40 -0.81
CA LEU A 50 7.13 7.54 -0.12
C LEU A 50 8.38 8.31 0.29
N PRO A 51 9.07 7.88 1.36
CA PRO A 51 10.38 8.41 1.70
C PRO A 51 11.38 8.30 0.55
N ARG A 52 12.26 9.30 0.42
CA ARG A 52 13.21 9.40 -0.70
C ARG A 52 14.12 8.18 -0.82
N ASP A 53 14.58 7.62 0.30
CA ASP A 53 15.41 6.43 0.34
C ASP A 53 14.67 5.21 -0.25
N VAL A 54 13.38 5.08 0.03
CA VAL A 54 12.52 4.04 -0.54
C VAL A 54 12.37 4.22 -2.05
N HIS A 55 12.14 5.45 -2.51
CA HIS A 55 12.11 5.78 -3.95
C HIS A 55 13.41 5.37 -4.65
N GLU A 56 14.56 5.75 -4.10
CA GLU A 56 15.87 5.42 -4.68
C GLU A 56 16.10 3.90 -4.71
N ASP A 57 15.65 3.16 -3.69
CA ASP A 57 15.75 1.70 -3.67
C ASP A 57 14.86 1.01 -4.71
N ILE A 58 13.64 1.52 -4.94
CA ILE A 58 12.76 1.03 -6.01
C ILE A 58 13.42 1.28 -7.38
N LEU A 59 13.93 2.49 -7.62
CA LEU A 59 14.62 2.85 -8.86
C LEU A 59 15.84 1.98 -9.15
N ARG A 60 16.57 1.59 -8.10
CA ARG A 60 17.76 0.71 -8.21
C ARG A 60 17.40 -0.76 -8.46
N GLY A 61 16.13 -1.11 -8.55
CA GLY A 61 15.67 -2.46 -8.90
C GLY A 61 16.00 -3.50 -7.83
N ARG A 62 16.10 -3.11 -6.55
CA ARG A 62 16.30 -4.08 -5.46
C ARG A 62 15.08 -4.99 -5.37
N SER A 63 15.25 -6.23 -5.80
CA SER A 63 14.21 -7.25 -5.95
C SER A 63 13.75 -7.77 -4.59
N GLY A 64 12.44 -7.73 -4.34
CA GLY A 64 11.84 -8.31 -3.12
C GLY A 64 10.65 -7.56 -2.58
N LYS A 65 10.35 -6.37 -3.12
CA LYS A 65 9.21 -5.57 -2.66
C LYS A 65 7.89 -6.26 -3.01
N LYS A 66 7.03 -6.39 -2.01
CA LYS A 66 5.66 -6.91 -2.16
C LYS A 66 4.67 -5.79 -1.93
N LEU A 67 3.47 -5.93 -2.47
CA LEU A 67 2.34 -5.14 -2.00
C LEU A 67 1.57 -5.94 -0.96
N ILE A 68 1.22 -5.30 0.14
CA ILE A 68 0.22 -5.79 1.08
C ILE A 68 -1.03 -4.99 0.84
N VAL A 69 -2.12 -5.67 0.52
CA VAL A 69 -3.45 -5.07 0.45
C VAL A 69 -4.19 -5.45 1.71
N ARG A 70 -4.83 -4.46 2.33
CA ARG A 70 -5.57 -4.63 3.57
C ARG A 70 -6.93 -3.96 3.44
N GLU A 71 -7.98 -4.71 3.69
CA GLU A 71 -9.33 -4.19 3.84
C GLU A 71 -9.62 -3.99 5.32
N VAL A 72 -9.92 -2.75 5.70
CA VAL A 72 -10.10 -2.33 7.09
C VAL A 72 -11.46 -1.66 7.25
N ARG A 73 -12.18 -2.00 8.31
CA ARG A 73 -13.44 -1.32 8.68
C ARG A 73 -13.18 -0.26 9.73
N TYR A 74 -13.16 1.01 9.33
CA TYR A 74 -13.04 2.15 10.26
C TYR A 74 -14.40 2.76 10.54
N ALA A 75 -14.87 2.69 11.80
CA ALA A 75 -16.09 3.36 12.26
C ALA A 75 -17.32 3.13 11.35
N GLY A 76 -17.43 1.94 10.75
CA GLY A 76 -18.52 1.54 9.86
C GLY A 76 -18.26 1.76 8.36
N ALA A 77 -17.12 2.35 7.96
CA ALA A 77 -16.72 2.50 6.58
C ALA A 77 -15.60 1.52 6.21
N ASP A 78 -15.71 0.86 5.06
CA ASP A 78 -14.67 -0.03 4.54
C ASP A 78 -13.61 0.79 3.79
N VAL A 79 -12.35 0.51 4.08
CA VAL A 79 -11.19 1.22 3.53
C VAL A 79 -10.19 0.21 3.02
N LEU A 80 -9.78 0.40 1.77
CA LEU A 80 -8.69 -0.33 1.16
C LEU A 80 -7.39 0.43 1.40
N GLU A 81 -6.49 -0.18 2.16
CA GLU A 81 -5.13 0.31 2.36
C GLU A 81 -4.16 -0.59 1.61
N VAL A 82 -3.23 0.02 0.87
CA VAL A 82 -2.19 -0.72 0.16
C VAL A 82 -0.83 -0.20 0.55
N TYR A 83 0.07 -1.13 0.86
CA TYR A 83 1.40 -0.87 1.36
C TYR A 83 2.44 -1.51 0.45
N ILE A 84 3.55 -0.81 0.20
CA ILE A 84 4.79 -1.46 -0.24
C ILE A 84 5.50 -2.01 0.99
N GLN A 85 5.87 -3.29 0.95
CA GLN A 85 6.68 -3.94 1.97
C GLN A 85 8.10 -4.20 1.44
N ASP A 86 9.09 -3.90 2.28
CA ASP A 86 10.49 -4.29 2.11
C ASP A 86 11.04 -4.85 3.42
N GLY A 87 11.15 -6.18 3.51
CA GLY A 87 11.47 -6.87 4.77
C GLY A 87 10.43 -6.58 5.85
N TYR A 88 10.87 -6.00 6.97
CA TYR A 88 10.01 -5.62 8.11
C TYR A 88 9.40 -4.22 8.01
N ARG A 89 9.71 -3.47 6.93
CA ARG A 89 9.23 -2.10 6.75
C ARG A 89 8.07 -2.08 5.77
N THR A 90 7.04 -1.32 6.10
CA THR A 90 5.90 -1.08 5.23
C THR A 90 5.67 0.42 5.07
N TRP A 91 5.28 0.84 3.88
CA TRP A 91 4.90 2.22 3.60
C TRP A 91 3.59 2.26 2.81
N PRO A 92 2.62 3.08 3.21
CA PRO A 92 1.38 3.22 2.48
C PRO A 92 1.67 3.82 1.10
N VAL A 93 1.04 3.27 0.08
CA VAL A 93 1.11 3.78 -1.31
C VAL A 93 -0.24 4.17 -1.85
N TYR A 94 -1.31 3.59 -1.33
CA TYR A 94 -2.68 3.90 -1.75
C TYR A 94 -3.62 3.71 -0.57
N VAL A 95 -4.57 4.64 -0.41
CA VAL A 95 -5.68 4.47 0.52
C VAL A 95 -6.95 5.01 -0.12
N SER A 96 -8.02 4.23 -0.10
CA SER A 96 -9.33 4.64 -0.59
C SER A 96 -10.43 4.08 0.30
N GLN A 97 -11.47 4.87 0.55
CA GLN A 97 -12.74 4.31 0.99
C GLN A 97 -13.30 3.42 -0.12
N LEU A 98 -13.77 2.24 0.26
CA LEU A 98 -14.57 1.38 -0.58
C LEU A 98 -16.01 1.92 -0.58
N PRO A 99 -16.70 1.88 -1.72
CA PRO A 99 -18.11 2.28 -1.77
C PRO A 99 -18.92 1.35 -0.85
N ASP A 100 -19.86 1.92 -0.09
CA ASP A 100 -20.85 1.13 0.63
C ASP A 100 -21.62 0.28 -0.39
N GLU A 101 -21.60 -1.06 -0.23
CA GLU A 101 -22.50 -1.94 -0.98
C GLU A 101 -23.95 -1.60 -0.57
N SER A 102 -24.61 -0.72 -1.34
CA SER A 102 -26.05 -0.41 -1.22
C SER A 102 -26.91 -1.44 -1.95
#